data_AF-A0A7Z9XZA3-F1
#
_entry.id   AF-A0A7Z9XZA3-F1
#
_cell.length_a   1.000
_cell.length_b   1.000
_cell.length_c   1.000
_cell.angle_alpha   90.00
_cell.angle_beta   90.00
_cell.angle_gamma   90.00
#
_symmetry.space_group_name_H-M   'P 1'
#
loop_
_entity.id
_entity.type
_entity.pdbx_description
1 polymer ?
#
loop_
_entity_poly.entity_id
_entity_poly.type
_entity_poly.pdbx_seq_one_letter_code
_entity_poly.pdbx_strand_id
1 'polypeptide(L)'
;TPRNSYLLQYEEDVEGQLLSGPEIVELVAHRFSVNPRVLLALLDYWGGWISQTEGVPVDLILSYSADAPRTLYDQLGAAANQLNWGYYGRSEANQLTFTLSDGTKIAYAAGINDGTAGVQRMLGRHTLANLTNWQKDVGPDGYTAAFNRLFGNPFAYTVEPLIPANLQQPPMQLPWQKGETWYYSSGPHGGWAPGSAWAALDFAPPEVEIGCAPSDSWVTAVSDGIVTRSGFGAVVVDMDGDNYAGTGWAVTYMHLDNRESIPVGSLVQTGDRLGHPGCEGGFSDADHVHLARTYNGRWIAADGPLPFDLGGWISQGAGREYDGFLTRGNVSKEACACWEELNAIPNE
;
A
#
# COMPACT_ATOMS: atom_id res chain seq x y z
N THR A 1 -17.83 -10.28 -26.19
CA THR A 1 -17.76 -11.69 -25.75
C THR A 1 -16.83 -11.74 -24.57
N PRO A 2 -17.17 -12.36 -23.44
CA PRO A 2 -16.17 -12.58 -22.40
C PRO A 2 -15.05 -13.40 -23.06
N ARG A 3 -13.83 -12.88 -23.08
CA ARG A 3 -12.68 -13.71 -23.44
C ARG A 3 -12.53 -14.72 -22.32
N ASN A 4 -12.66 -16.01 -22.63
CA ASN A 4 -12.20 -17.05 -21.73
C ASN A 4 -10.68 -16.85 -21.55
N SER A 5 -10.19 -16.81 -20.32
CA SER A 5 -8.77 -16.65 -20.02
C SER A 5 -8.38 -17.49 -18.81
N TYR A 6 -7.09 -17.81 -18.68
CA TYR A 6 -6.57 -18.59 -17.57
C TYR A 6 -6.82 -17.89 -16.23
N LEU A 7 -6.69 -16.56 -16.17
CA LEU A 7 -6.99 -15.78 -14.97
C LEU A 7 -8.40 -16.05 -14.42
N LEU A 8 -9.41 -16.21 -15.29
CA LEU A 8 -10.79 -16.45 -14.86
C LEU A 8 -11.04 -17.86 -14.34
N GLN A 9 -10.09 -18.79 -14.52
CA GLN A 9 -10.17 -20.18 -14.06
C GLN A 9 -9.26 -20.45 -12.86
N TYR A 10 -8.39 -19.50 -12.52
CA TYR A 10 -7.45 -19.64 -11.42
C TYR A 10 -8.14 -19.33 -10.09
N GLU A 11 -7.88 -20.17 -9.09
CA GLU A 11 -8.32 -19.97 -7.71
C GLU A 11 -7.14 -20.25 -6.77
N GLU A 12 -7.07 -19.51 -5.66
CA GLU A 12 -6.02 -19.62 -4.65
C GLU A 12 -6.59 -19.36 -3.27
N ASP A 13 -6.13 -20.10 -2.26
CA ASP A 13 -6.38 -19.74 -0.86
C ASP A 13 -5.43 -18.60 -0.47
N VAL A 14 -6.00 -17.43 -0.21
CA VAL A 14 -5.30 -16.23 0.25
C VAL A 14 -5.84 -15.86 1.62
N GLU A 15 -5.00 -15.96 2.65
CA GLU A 15 -5.34 -15.62 4.04
C GLU A 15 -6.58 -16.39 4.55
N GLY A 16 -6.74 -17.66 4.14
CA GLY A 16 -7.85 -18.51 4.55
C GLY A 16 -9.14 -18.29 3.77
N GLN A 17 -9.09 -17.52 2.67
CA GLN A 17 -10.21 -17.30 1.77
C GLN A 17 -9.86 -17.77 0.36
N LEU A 18 -10.73 -18.57 -0.25
CA LEU A 18 -10.59 -18.97 -1.65
C LEU A 18 -10.97 -17.79 -2.55
N LEU A 19 -10.00 -17.26 -3.30
CA LEU A 19 -10.17 -16.14 -4.22
C LEU A 19 -9.93 -16.56 -5.67
N SER A 20 -10.69 -15.98 -6.58
CA SER A 20 -10.44 -16.07 -8.02
C SER A 20 -9.27 -15.19 -8.46
N GLY A 21 -8.67 -15.51 -9.61
CA GLY A 21 -7.59 -14.72 -10.20
C GLY A 21 -7.87 -13.20 -10.26
N PRO A 22 -9.05 -12.73 -10.74
CA PRO A 22 -9.40 -11.32 -10.71
C PRO A 22 -9.47 -10.71 -9.31
N GLU A 23 -10.01 -11.43 -8.32
CA GLU A 23 -10.09 -10.96 -6.93
C GLU A 23 -8.70 -10.82 -6.32
N ILE A 24 -7.76 -11.71 -6.65
CA ILE A 24 -6.35 -11.60 -6.23
C ILE A 24 -5.69 -10.36 -6.84
N VAL A 25 -5.93 -10.09 -8.13
CA VAL A 25 -5.42 -8.88 -8.81
C VAL A 25 -5.97 -7.61 -8.15
N GLU A 26 -7.26 -7.59 -7.84
CA GLU A 26 -7.93 -6.48 -7.16
C GLU A 26 -7.38 -6.28 -5.74
N LEU A 27 -7.24 -7.35 -4.96
CA LEU A 27 -6.67 -7.33 -3.62
C LEU A 27 -5.26 -6.73 -3.63
N VAL A 28 -4.38 -7.19 -4.52
CA VAL A 28 -3.01 -6.65 -4.63
C VAL A 28 -3.03 -5.19 -5.12
N ALA A 29 -3.85 -4.85 -6.11
CA ALA A 29 -3.97 -3.48 -6.61
C ALA A 29 -4.37 -2.51 -5.48
N HIS A 30 -5.33 -2.90 -4.64
CA HIS A 30 -5.76 -2.12 -3.49
C HIS A 30 -4.69 -2.01 -2.40
N ARG A 31 -4.05 -3.13 -2.04
CA ARG A 31 -3.03 -3.18 -0.99
C ARG A 31 -1.81 -2.32 -1.32
N PHE A 32 -1.35 -2.35 -2.56
CA PHE A 32 -0.16 -1.62 -2.97
C PHE A 32 -0.46 -0.23 -3.53
N SER A 33 -1.73 0.12 -3.70
CA SER A 33 -2.17 1.34 -4.39
C SER A 33 -1.60 1.45 -5.81
N VAL A 34 -1.76 0.37 -6.59
CA VAL A 34 -1.28 0.24 -7.96
C VAL A 34 -2.46 0.02 -8.90
N ASN A 35 -2.46 0.65 -10.07
CA ASN A 35 -3.53 0.46 -11.05
C ASN A 35 -3.56 -1.00 -11.56
N PRO A 36 -4.70 -1.71 -11.49
CA PRO A 36 -4.78 -3.12 -11.85
C PRO A 36 -4.43 -3.39 -13.32
N ARG A 37 -4.56 -2.40 -14.22
CA ARG A 37 -4.14 -2.54 -15.63
C ARG A 37 -2.64 -2.84 -15.75
N VAL A 38 -1.83 -2.28 -14.86
CA VAL A 38 -0.37 -2.49 -14.86
C VAL A 38 -0.05 -3.95 -14.50
N LEU A 39 -0.77 -4.49 -13.51
CA LEU A 39 -0.63 -5.89 -13.07
C LEU A 39 -1.18 -6.87 -14.12
N LEU A 40 -2.35 -6.60 -14.70
CA LEU A 40 -2.94 -7.45 -15.74
C LEU A 40 -2.07 -7.51 -17.00
N ALA A 41 -1.48 -6.38 -17.41
CA ALA A 41 -0.53 -6.36 -18.52
C ALA A 41 0.74 -7.16 -18.22
N LEU A 42 1.18 -7.17 -16.96
CA LEU A 42 2.34 -7.96 -16.53
C LEU A 42 2.06 -9.46 -16.60
N LEU A 43 0.92 -9.89 -16.06
CA LEU A 43 0.48 -11.28 -16.10
C LEU A 43 0.36 -11.80 -17.54
N ASP A 44 -0.17 -10.98 -18.44
CA ASP A 44 -0.26 -11.35 -19.85
C ASP A 44 1.10 -11.34 -20.55
N TYR A 45 1.99 -10.40 -20.20
CA TYR A 45 3.33 -10.31 -20.79
C TYR A 45 4.21 -11.51 -20.44
N TRP A 46 4.26 -11.91 -19.17
CA TRP A 46 5.13 -13.00 -18.73
C TRP A 46 4.52 -14.39 -18.85
N GLY A 47 3.22 -14.53 -18.63
CA GLY A 47 2.58 -15.86 -18.61
C GLY A 47 1.43 -16.03 -19.59
N GLY A 48 0.94 -14.97 -20.23
CA GLY A 48 -0.22 -15.07 -21.12
C GLY A 48 -1.55 -15.31 -20.39
N TRP A 49 -1.65 -14.93 -19.12
CA TRP A 49 -2.82 -15.22 -18.26
C TRP A 49 -4.15 -14.63 -18.77
N ILE A 50 -4.09 -13.59 -19.61
CA ILE A 50 -5.27 -12.92 -20.19
C ILE A 50 -5.54 -13.41 -21.61
N SER A 51 -4.48 -13.68 -22.38
CA SER A 51 -4.55 -14.04 -23.79
C SER A 51 -4.69 -15.54 -24.05
N GLN A 52 -4.43 -16.40 -23.05
CA GLN A 52 -4.48 -17.85 -23.15
C GLN A 52 -5.44 -18.46 -22.12
N THR A 53 -5.92 -19.68 -22.37
CA THR A 53 -6.83 -20.42 -21.48
C THR A 53 -6.20 -21.65 -20.84
N GLU A 54 -5.11 -22.16 -21.41
CA GLU A 54 -4.42 -23.38 -20.98
C GLU A 54 -2.92 -23.26 -21.26
N GLY A 55 -2.09 -24.09 -20.62
CA GLY A 55 -0.63 -24.06 -20.80
C GLY A 55 0.07 -22.83 -20.20
N VAL A 56 -0.62 -22.07 -19.37
CA VAL A 56 -0.11 -20.86 -18.70
C VAL A 56 0.73 -21.25 -17.47
N PRO A 57 1.98 -20.77 -17.34
CA PRO A 57 2.78 -20.98 -16.14
C PRO A 57 2.24 -20.15 -14.97
N VAL A 58 2.08 -20.80 -13.81
CA VAL A 58 1.74 -20.11 -12.56
C VAL A 58 2.94 -19.34 -12.00
N ASP A 59 4.12 -19.94 -12.11
CA ASP A 59 5.39 -19.36 -11.71
C ASP A 59 5.88 -18.39 -12.81
N LEU A 60 5.66 -17.10 -12.57
CA LEU A 60 6.11 -15.97 -13.39
C LEU A 60 7.51 -15.51 -12.99
N ILE A 61 8.16 -16.25 -12.08
CA ILE A 61 9.55 -16.07 -11.66
C ILE A 61 9.85 -14.66 -11.10
N LEU A 62 8.90 -14.16 -10.31
CA LEU A 62 9.11 -13.14 -9.27
C LEU A 62 8.99 -13.81 -7.90
N SER A 63 9.77 -13.36 -6.92
CA SER A 63 9.55 -13.78 -5.54
C SER A 63 10.10 -12.76 -4.56
N TYR A 64 9.47 -12.65 -3.40
CA TYR A 64 10.01 -11.94 -2.24
C TYR A 64 11.29 -12.59 -1.71
N SER A 65 11.41 -13.91 -1.80
CA SER A 65 12.58 -14.69 -1.35
C SER A 65 12.70 -16.01 -2.12
N ALA A 66 13.87 -16.67 -2.08
CA ALA A 66 14.07 -17.93 -2.81
C ALA A 66 13.11 -19.05 -2.36
N ASP A 67 12.62 -18.97 -1.12
CA ASP A 67 11.84 -20.01 -0.44
C ASP A 67 10.34 -19.69 -0.32
N ALA A 68 9.89 -18.50 -0.73
CA ALA A 68 8.48 -18.15 -0.67
C ALA A 68 7.65 -19.00 -1.65
N PRO A 69 6.41 -19.38 -1.27
CA PRO A 69 5.46 -19.97 -2.20
C PRO A 69 5.33 -19.11 -3.46
N ARG A 70 5.29 -19.74 -4.63
CA ARG A 70 5.14 -19.05 -5.91
C ARG A 70 3.68 -19.01 -6.33
N THR A 71 2.83 -18.51 -5.43
CA THR A 71 1.41 -18.33 -5.72
C THR A 71 1.18 -17.06 -6.56
N LEU A 72 -0.02 -16.84 -7.08
CA LEU A 72 -0.31 -15.62 -7.84
C LEU A 72 -0.26 -14.40 -6.90
N TYR A 73 -0.83 -14.51 -5.70
CA TYR A 73 -0.87 -13.44 -4.72
C TYR A 73 0.54 -12.96 -4.33
N ASP A 74 1.44 -13.87 -3.96
CA ASP A 74 2.79 -13.53 -3.53
C ASP A 74 3.61 -12.88 -4.67
N GLN A 75 3.47 -13.39 -5.89
CA GLN A 75 4.19 -12.89 -7.06
C GLN A 75 3.69 -11.51 -7.50
N LEU A 76 2.38 -11.29 -7.50
CA LEU A 76 1.79 -9.98 -7.78
C LEU A 76 2.13 -8.97 -6.68
N GLY A 77 2.10 -9.38 -5.41
CA GLY A 77 2.55 -8.56 -4.30
C GLY A 77 4.02 -8.14 -4.47
N ALA A 78 4.90 -9.07 -4.88
CA ALA A 78 6.30 -8.77 -5.15
C ALA A 78 6.45 -7.78 -6.31
N ALA A 79 5.69 -7.98 -7.40
CA ALA A 79 5.68 -7.07 -8.55
C ALA A 79 5.23 -5.65 -8.15
N ALA A 80 4.12 -5.56 -7.42
CA ALA A 80 3.54 -4.30 -6.97
C ALA A 80 4.47 -3.55 -6.01
N ASN A 81 5.16 -4.26 -5.12
CA ASN A 81 6.19 -3.67 -4.28
C ASN A 81 7.36 -3.09 -5.09
N GLN A 82 7.79 -3.76 -6.16
CA GLN A 82 8.85 -3.23 -7.03
C GLN A 82 8.39 -2.05 -7.89
N LEU A 83 7.11 -2.00 -8.29
CA LEU A 83 6.52 -0.82 -8.90
C LEU A 83 6.62 0.37 -7.94
N ASN A 84 6.21 0.18 -6.69
CA ASN A 84 6.29 1.21 -5.65
C ASN A 84 7.73 1.65 -5.39
N TRP A 85 8.68 0.73 -5.21
CA TRP A 85 10.10 1.07 -5.03
C TRP A 85 10.66 1.93 -6.16
N GLY A 86 10.24 1.67 -7.41
CA GLY A 86 10.72 2.44 -8.55
C GLY A 86 10.03 3.81 -8.65
N TYR A 87 8.75 3.88 -8.30
CA TYR A 87 7.97 5.12 -8.27
C TYR A 87 8.42 6.05 -7.12
N TYR A 88 8.28 5.61 -5.87
CA TYR A 88 8.59 6.41 -4.68
C TYR A 88 10.09 6.61 -4.49
N GLY A 89 10.92 5.62 -4.86
CA GLY A 89 12.36 5.80 -4.87
C GLY A 89 12.76 7.00 -5.74
N ARG A 90 12.10 7.19 -6.88
CA ARG A 90 12.32 8.37 -7.72
C ARG A 90 11.66 9.64 -7.18
N SER A 91 10.38 9.58 -6.83
CA SER A 91 9.60 10.77 -6.50
C SER A 91 9.95 11.36 -5.13
N GLU A 92 10.36 10.52 -4.17
CA GLU A 92 10.62 10.93 -2.78
C GLU A 92 12.11 10.83 -2.40
N ALA A 93 12.81 9.78 -2.86
CA ALA A 93 14.19 9.51 -2.44
C ALA A 93 15.27 9.94 -3.46
N ASN A 94 14.87 10.62 -4.56
CA ASN A 94 15.77 11.07 -5.63
C ASN A 94 16.67 9.94 -6.18
N GLN A 95 16.15 8.71 -6.22
CA GLN A 95 16.89 7.54 -6.67
C GLN A 95 17.06 7.57 -8.20
N LEU A 96 18.31 7.72 -8.64
CA LEU A 96 18.64 7.81 -10.07
C LEU A 96 19.01 6.46 -10.71
N THR A 97 19.18 5.42 -9.90
CA THR A 97 19.66 4.11 -10.37
C THR A 97 18.97 2.96 -9.64
N PHE A 98 18.81 1.83 -10.31
CA PHE A 98 18.36 0.57 -9.69
C PHE A 98 19.23 -0.59 -10.17
N THR A 99 19.05 -1.77 -9.56
CA THR A 99 19.87 -2.96 -9.84
C THR A 99 19.00 -4.10 -10.34
N LEU A 100 19.38 -4.68 -11.48
CA LEU A 100 18.75 -5.87 -12.03
C LEU A 100 19.01 -7.09 -11.14
N SER A 101 18.26 -8.18 -11.36
CA SER A 101 18.43 -9.43 -10.61
C SER A 101 19.84 -10.04 -10.72
N ASP A 102 20.54 -9.84 -11.85
CA ASP A 102 21.93 -10.27 -12.05
C ASP A 102 22.99 -9.35 -11.41
N GLY A 103 22.57 -8.26 -10.75
CA GLY A 103 23.47 -7.28 -10.14
C GLY A 103 23.87 -6.13 -11.07
N THR A 104 23.46 -6.13 -12.34
CA THR A 104 23.71 -5.02 -13.27
C THR A 104 23.03 -3.74 -12.78
N LYS A 105 23.79 -2.64 -12.69
CA LYS A 105 23.27 -1.33 -12.29
C LYS A 105 22.76 -0.56 -13.51
N ILE A 106 21.53 -0.10 -13.46
CA ILE A 106 20.86 0.71 -14.48
C ILE A 106 20.63 2.12 -13.96
N ALA A 107 20.92 3.12 -14.78
CA ALA A 107 20.53 4.51 -14.52
C ALA A 107 19.22 4.81 -15.24
N TYR A 108 18.30 5.48 -14.53
CA TYR A 108 17.09 6.00 -15.15
C TYR A 108 17.45 7.12 -16.13
N ALA A 109 16.85 7.11 -17.33
CA ALA A 109 16.99 8.22 -18.25
C ALA A 109 16.34 9.48 -17.67
N ALA A 110 16.95 10.65 -17.89
CA ALA A 110 16.53 11.90 -17.24
C ALA A 110 15.06 12.28 -17.52
N GLY A 111 14.54 11.94 -18.71
CA GLY A 111 13.20 12.36 -19.16
C GLY A 111 12.04 11.39 -18.83
N ILE A 112 12.27 10.28 -18.14
CA ILE A 112 11.17 9.38 -17.76
C ILE A 112 10.37 9.96 -16.59
N ASN A 113 9.09 9.64 -16.48
CA ASN A 113 8.29 9.94 -15.30
C ASN A 113 8.41 8.82 -14.24
N ASP A 114 7.91 9.06 -13.03
CA ASP A 114 8.05 8.14 -11.90
C ASP A 114 7.30 6.82 -12.12
N GLY A 115 6.15 6.85 -12.83
CA GLY A 115 5.44 5.64 -13.25
C GLY A 115 6.27 4.74 -14.16
N THR A 116 6.98 5.33 -15.13
CA THR A 116 7.91 4.61 -16.01
C THR A 116 9.08 4.03 -15.22
N ALA A 117 9.60 4.76 -14.23
CA ALA A 117 10.66 4.26 -13.35
C ALA A 117 10.21 3.05 -12.52
N GLY A 118 8.96 3.08 -12.01
CA GLY A 118 8.28 1.95 -11.39
C GLY A 118 8.26 0.71 -12.29
N VAL A 119 7.73 0.85 -13.51
CA VAL A 119 7.64 -0.26 -14.47
C VAL A 119 9.02 -0.82 -14.84
N GLN A 120 10.00 0.05 -15.13
CA GLN A 120 11.36 -0.37 -15.45
C GLN A 120 12.01 -1.16 -14.31
N ARG A 121 11.80 -0.72 -13.07
CA ARG A 121 12.32 -1.42 -11.90
C ARG A 121 11.66 -2.79 -11.74
N MET A 122 10.34 -2.85 -11.79
CA MET A 122 9.59 -4.12 -11.66
C MET A 122 10.08 -5.16 -12.67
N LEU A 123 10.24 -4.78 -13.94
CA LEU A 123 10.76 -5.67 -14.99
C LEU A 123 12.21 -6.11 -14.69
N GLY A 124 13.03 -5.21 -14.13
CA GLY A 124 14.41 -5.52 -13.75
C GLY A 124 14.56 -6.47 -12.56
N ARG A 125 13.47 -6.76 -11.84
CA ARG A 125 13.44 -7.67 -10.70
C ARG A 125 12.92 -9.06 -11.03
N HIS A 126 12.55 -9.31 -12.29
CA HIS A 126 12.36 -10.66 -12.79
C HIS A 126 13.64 -11.47 -12.61
N THR A 127 13.57 -12.72 -12.15
CA THR A 127 14.77 -13.52 -11.82
C THR A 127 15.74 -13.71 -12.99
N LEU A 128 15.24 -13.76 -14.22
CA LEU A 128 16.07 -13.88 -15.42
C LEU A 128 16.70 -12.54 -15.84
N ALA A 129 16.32 -11.41 -15.24
CA ALA A 129 16.71 -10.08 -15.68
C ALA A 129 18.23 -9.89 -15.65
N ASN A 130 18.78 -9.64 -16.83
CA ASN A 130 20.10 -9.14 -17.15
C ASN A 130 19.96 -7.99 -18.15
N LEU A 131 21.05 -7.32 -18.51
CA LEU A 131 20.96 -6.15 -19.40
C LEU A 131 20.23 -6.46 -20.72
N THR A 132 20.46 -7.63 -21.32
CA THR A 132 19.97 -7.94 -22.67
C THR A 132 18.47 -8.22 -22.69
N ASN A 133 17.95 -9.03 -21.75
CA ASN A 133 16.50 -9.29 -21.72
C ASN A 133 15.73 -8.11 -21.11
N TRP A 134 16.27 -7.42 -20.10
CA TRP A 134 15.64 -6.23 -19.55
C TRP A 134 15.46 -5.15 -20.63
N GLN A 135 16.45 -4.94 -21.51
CA GLN A 135 16.33 -4.03 -22.66
C GLN A 135 15.22 -4.42 -23.63
N LYS A 136 14.93 -5.73 -23.78
CA LYS A 136 13.79 -6.21 -24.56
C LYS A 136 12.48 -5.95 -23.82
N ASP A 137 12.44 -6.22 -22.52
CA ASP A 137 11.25 -6.05 -21.68
C ASP A 137 10.78 -4.60 -21.63
N VAL A 138 11.70 -3.64 -21.54
CA VAL A 138 11.39 -2.19 -21.58
C VAL A 138 11.30 -1.63 -22.99
N GLY A 139 11.58 -2.46 -24.01
CA GLY A 139 11.55 -2.10 -25.42
C GLY A 139 10.13 -1.96 -25.98
N PRO A 140 10.00 -1.51 -27.24
CA PRO A 140 8.70 -1.28 -27.89
C PRO A 140 7.85 -2.56 -28.02
N ASP A 141 8.49 -3.72 -28.19
CA ASP A 141 7.84 -5.02 -28.34
C ASP A 141 7.66 -5.77 -26.99
N GLY A 142 8.13 -5.17 -25.88
CA GLY A 142 8.08 -5.75 -24.55
C GLY A 142 6.78 -5.47 -23.80
N TYR A 143 6.89 -5.13 -22.53
CA TYR A 143 5.75 -4.87 -21.64
C TYR A 143 4.77 -3.84 -22.20
N THR A 144 5.27 -2.76 -22.80
CA THR A 144 4.44 -1.69 -23.38
C THR A 144 3.55 -2.20 -24.52
N ALA A 145 4.02 -3.16 -25.33
CA ALA A 145 3.19 -3.79 -26.37
C ALA A 145 2.06 -4.62 -25.77
N ALA A 146 2.33 -5.35 -24.67
CA ALA A 146 1.30 -6.09 -23.94
C ALA A 146 0.25 -5.16 -23.34
N PHE A 147 0.69 -4.07 -22.69
CA PHE A 147 -0.23 -3.05 -22.16
C PHE A 147 -1.08 -2.45 -23.28
N ASN A 148 -0.47 -2.02 -24.39
CA ASN A 148 -1.18 -1.42 -25.52
C ASN A 148 -2.21 -2.38 -26.15
N ARG A 149 -1.91 -3.67 -26.23
CA ARG A 149 -2.85 -4.69 -26.75
C ARG A 149 -4.08 -4.84 -25.88
N LEU A 150 -3.93 -4.73 -24.56
CA LEU A 150 -5.03 -4.94 -23.61
C LEU A 150 -5.81 -3.65 -23.33
N PHE A 151 -5.12 -2.53 -23.18
CA PHE A 151 -5.67 -1.29 -22.64
C PHE A 151 -5.39 -0.05 -23.52
N GLY A 152 -4.66 -0.19 -24.63
CA GLY A 152 -4.26 0.96 -25.45
C GLY A 152 -3.18 1.81 -24.78
N ASN A 153 -3.08 3.08 -25.17
CA ASN A 153 -1.99 3.97 -24.73
C ASN A 153 -2.05 4.23 -23.21
N PRO A 154 -1.02 3.88 -22.41
CA PRO A 154 -1.01 4.14 -20.96
C PRO A 154 -1.16 5.62 -20.61
N PHE A 155 -0.63 6.52 -21.44
CA PHE A 155 -0.71 7.96 -21.21
C PHE A 155 -2.10 8.57 -21.51
N ALA A 156 -3.02 7.79 -22.08
CA ALA A 156 -4.42 8.22 -22.20
C ALA A 156 -5.16 8.22 -20.85
N TYR A 157 -4.58 7.59 -19.83
CA TYR A 157 -5.11 7.52 -18.45
C TYR A 157 -4.42 8.50 -17.49
N THR A 158 -3.59 9.42 -18.01
CA THR A 158 -2.81 10.36 -17.21
C THR A 158 -3.74 11.36 -16.49
N VAL A 159 -3.54 11.50 -15.18
CA VAL A 159 -4.15 12.53 -14.33
C VAL A 159 -3.05 13.48 -13.90
N GLU A 160 -3.12 14.74 -14.34
CA GLU A 160 -2.09 15.75 -14.06
C GLU A 160 -2.71 17.10 -13.66
N PRO A 161 -2.21 17.74 -12.58
CA PRO A 161 -1.22 17.21 -11.64
C PRO A 161 -1.83 16.10 -10.77
N LEU A 162 -1.10 15.00 -10.55
CA LEU A 162 -1.55 13.94 -9.65
C LEU A 162 -1.67 14.44 -8.20
N ILE A 163 -0.69 15.24 -7.77
CA ILE A 163 -0.67 15.96 -6.48
C ILE A 163 -0.70 17.47 -6.75
N PRO A 164 -1.79 18.17 -6.40
CA PRO A 164 -1.85 19.63 -6.49
C PRO A 164 -0.80 20.30 -5.59
N ALA A 165 -0.22 21.41 -6.05
CA ALA A 165 0.84 22.12 -5.31
C ALA A 165 0.38 22.69 -3.95
N ASN A 166 -0.91 22.92 -3.79
CA ASN A 166 -1.55 23.45 -2.57
C ASN A 166 -2.36 22.39 -1.83
N LEU A 167 -2.06 21.10 -2.02
CA LEU A 167 -2.74 20.02 -1.31
C LEU A 167 -2.61 20.21 0.21
N GLN A 168 -3.72 20.11 0.92
CA GLN A 168 -3.79 20.14 2.38
C GLN A 168 -4.49 18.88 2.87
N GLN A 169 -3.99 18.33 3.98
CA GLN A 169 -4.71 17.27 4.69
C GLN A 169 -6.00 17.87 5.26
N PRO A 170 -7.15 17.20 5.09
CA PRO A 170 -8.36 17.57 5.82
C PRO A 170 -8.14 17.40 7.33
N PRO A 171 -8.97 18.04 8.17
CA PRO A 171 -8.93 17.80 9.61
C PRO A 171 -9.07 16.31 9.92
N MET A 172 -8.15 15.77 10.71
CA MET A 172 -8.18 14.39 11.18
C MET A 172 -8.03 14.37 12.70
N GLN A 173 -8.76 13.48 13.38
CA GLN A 173 -8.61 13.21 14.81
C GLN A 173 -7.73 11.98 15.04
N LEU A 174 -7.42 11.70 16.31
CA LEU A 174 -6.73 10.46 16.68
C LEU A 174 -7.67 9.26 16.42
N PRO A 175 -7.15 8.12 15.92
CA PRO A 175 -7.97 6.96 15.51
C PRO A 175 -8.49 6.10 16.67
N TRP A 176 -8.80 6.68 17.82
CA TRP A 176 -9.32 5.99 19.01
C TRP A 176 -10.24 6.87 19.83
N GLN A 177 -10.92 6.31 20.83
CA GLN A 177 -11.96 7.02 21.54
C GLN A 177 -11.40 8.16 22.39
N LYS A 178 -12.22 9.20 22.53
CA LYS A 178 -11.95 10.30 23.44
C LYS A 178 -11.85 9.78 24.88
N GLY A 179 -10.85 10.24 25.62
CA GLY A 179 -10.56 9.82 26.98
C GLY A 179 -9.58 8.64 27.09
N GLU A 180 -9.16 8.05 25.96
CA GLU A 180 -8.15 7.01 25.91
C GLU A 180 -6.76 7.57 25.58
N THR A 181 -5.74 6.80 25.97
CA THR A 181 -4.33 7.04 25.64
C THR A 181 -3.80 5.83 24.91
N TRP A 182 -3.40 6.03 23.66
CA TRP A 182 -2.70 5.02 22.87
C TRP A 182 -1.22 5.37 22.75
N TYR A 183 -0.41 4.42 22.32
CA TYR A 183 1.03 4.52 22.36
C TYR A 183 1.58 4.58 20.94
N TYR A 184 2.30 5.64 20.61
CA TYR A 184 2.95 5.81 19.32
C TYR A 184 4.06 4.77 19.19
N SER A 185 3.73 3.64 18.56
CA SER A 185 4.55 2.44 18.59
C SER A 185 5.59 2.43 17.48
N SER A 186 5.33 3.16 16.39
CA SER A 186 6.18 3.21 15.20
C SER A 186 6.01 4.51 14.44
N GLY A 187 7.14 5.13 14.10
CA GLY A 187 7.21 6.35 13.29
C GLY A 187 7.00 6.11 11.80
N PRO A 188 7.25 7.10 10.93
CA PRO A 188 7.01 7.00 9.49
C PRO A 188 7.62 5.74 8.86
N HIS A 189 6.78 4.95 8.19
CA HIS A 189 7.19 3.73 7.47
C HIS A 189 6.19 3.37 6.35
N GLY A 190 6.49 2.33 5.56
CA GLY A 190 5.71 1.97 4.37
C GLY A 190 4.22 1.75 4.63
N GLY A 191 3.34 2.37 3.84
CA GLY A 191 1.87 2.26 3.97
C GLY A 191 1.23 0.90 3.67
N TRP A 192 2.01 -0.09 3.22
CA TRP A 192 1.59 -1.50 3.13
C TRP A 192 2.82 -2.41 3.08
N ALA A 193 3.80 -2.03 2.26
CA ALA A 193 5.06 -2.74 2.09
C ALA A 193 6.21 -1.72 1.96
N PRO A 194 7.47 -2.15 2.15
CA PRO A 194 8.61 -1.24 2.21
C PRO A 194 8.85 -0.39 0.95
N GLY A 195 8.33 -0.79 -0.20
CA GLY A 195 8.49 -0.03 -1.44
C GLY A 195 7.56 1.18 -1.57
N SER A 196 6.49 1.25 -0.79
CA SER A 196 5.59 2.41 -0.76
C SER A 196 6.28 3.64 -0.14
N ALA A 197 5.67 4.82 -0.25
CA ALA A 197 6.11 5.95 0.56
C ALA A 197 6.03 5.58 2.05
N TRP A 198 6.85 6.24 2.88
CA TRP A 198 6.74 6.17 4.33
C TRP A 198 5.49 6.90 4.82
N ALA A 199 4.33 6.33 4.50
CA ALA A 199 3.01 6.93 4.55
C ALA A 199 2.21 6.54 5.79
N ALA A 200 2.76 5.68 6.66
CA ALA A 200 2.07 5.15 7.82
C ALA A 200 2.67 5.57 9.15
N LEU A 201 1.85 5.43 10.19
CA LEU A 201 2.17 5.54 11.61
C LEU A 201 1.47 4.39 12.33
N ASP A 202 2.09 3.83 13.37
CA ASP A 202 1.47 2.79 14.18
C ASP A 202 1.15 3.30 15.59
N PHE A 203 0.01 2.84 16.10
CA PHE A 203 -0.42 3.10 17.47
C PHE A 203 -0.85 1.80 18.14
N ALA A 204 -0.20 1.45 19.25
CA ALA A 204 -0.59 0.33 20.09
C ALA A 204 -1.72 0.75 21.05
N PRO A 205 -2.68 -0.15 21.32
CA PRO A 205 -3.77 0.15 22.24
C PRO A 205 -3.29 0.20 23.70
N PRO A 206 -4.14 0.64 24.65
CA PRO A 206 -3.78 0.79 26.05
C PRO A 206 -3.47 -0.55 26.75
N GLU A 207 -4.03 -1.64 26.24
CA GLU A 207 -3.73 -2.97 26.76
C GLU A 207 -2.26 -3.34 26.50
N VAL A 208 -1.56 -3.81 27.53
CA VAL A 208 -0.18 -4.26 27.43
C VAL A 208 -0.18 -5.77 27.26
N GLU A 209 -0.39 -6.23 26.04
CA GLU A 209 -0.29 -7.64 25.69
C GLU A 209 0.96 -7.90 24.83
N ILE A 210 1.54 -9.10 24.98
CA ILE A 210 2.70 -9.50 24.19
C ILE A 210 2.20 -10.39 23.05
N GLY A 211 2.48 -9.98 21.82
CA GLY A 211 2.12 -10.73 20.61
C GLY A 211 0.73 -10.37 20.09
N CYS A 212 0.20 -11.22 19.21
CA CYS A 212 -1.11 -11.03 18.59
C CYS A 212 -2.23 -11.46 19.54
N ALA A 213 -2.58 -10.58 20.46
CA ALA A 213 -3.73 -10.74 21.32
C ALA A 213 -4.94 -9.94 20.80
N PRO A 214 -6.18 -10.44 20.98
CA PRO A 214 -7.37 -9.65 20.69
C PRO A 214 -7.46 -8.46 21.65
N SER A 215 -7.60 -7.24 21.11
CA SER A 215 -7.92 -6.05 21.90
C SER A 215 -9.43 -5.80 21.92
N ASP A 216 -9.96 -5.30 23.03
CA ASP A 216 -11.35 -4.81 23.13
C ASP A 216 -11.44 -3.29 22.84
N SER A 217 -10.30 -2.63 22.66
CA SER A 217 -10.22 -1.22 22.26
C SER A 217 -10.75 -1.02 20.85
N TRP A 218 -11.24 0.18 20.55
CA TRP A 218 -11.83 0.51 19.26
C TRP A 218 -10.93 1.43 18.44
N VAL A 219 -10.63 1.00 17.21
CA VAL A 219 -10.17 1.91 16.16
C VAL A 219 -11.35 2.71 15.66
N THR A 220 -11.17 4.02 15.55
CA THR A 220 -12.22 4.96 15.13
C THR A 220 -11.84 5.77 13.90
N ALA A 221 -12.85 6.22 13.15
CA ALA A 221 -12.68 7.04 11.97
C ALA A 221 -12.02 8.38 12.34
N VAL A 222 -10.94 8.73 11.66
CA VAL A 222 -10.22 9.99 11.89
C VAL A 222 -10.95 11.18 11.26
N SER A 223 -11.84 10.92 10.32
CA SER A 223 -12.64 11.90 9.60
C SER A 223 -13.94 11.25 9.11
N ASP A 224 -14.89 12.10 8.72
CA ASP A 224 -16.11 11.71 8.01
C ASP A 224 -15.77 11.09 6.64
N GLY A 225 -16.59 10.15 6.18
CA GLY A 225 -16.40 9.51 4.88
C GLY A 225 -17.31 8.31 4.62
N ILE A 226 -16.94 7.52 3.60
CA ILE A 226 -17.60 6.27 3.19
C ILE A 226 -16.60 5.12 3.28
N VAL A 227 -16.99 4.02 3.92
CA VAL A 227 -16.17 2.80 3.93
C VAL A 227 -16.19 2.17 2.54
N THR A 228 -15.07 2.24 1.82
CA THR A 228 -14.94 1.66 0.46
C THR A 228 -14.40 0.24 0.48
N ARG A 229 -13.68 -0.12 1.54
CA ARG A 229 -13.14 -1.47 1.76
C ARG A 229 -13.23 -1.84 3.23
N SER A 230 -13.56 -3.09 3.50
CA SER A 230 -13.54 -3.68 4.83
C SER A 230 -13.35 -5.19 4.70
N GLY A 231 -12.31 -5.71 5.35
CA GLY A 231 -11.91 -7.12 5.28
C GLY A 231 -10.42 -7.27 4.99
N PHE A 232 -9.92 -8.51 5.08
CA PHE A 232 -8.49 -8.81 4.93
C PHE A 232 -7.61 -7.95 5.85
N GLY A 233 -8.07 -7.76 7.09
CA GLY A 233 -7.40 -6.98 8.13
C GLY A 233 -7.32 -5.48 7.90
N ALA A 234 -8.11 -4.93 6.96
CA ALA A 234 -8.09 -3.51 6.66
C ALA A 234 -9.48 -2.90 6.46
N VAL A 235 -9.62 -1.64 6.86
CA VAL A 235 -10.75 -0.76 6.54
C VAL A 235 -10.20 0.45 5.80
N VAL A 236 -10.88 0.90 4.73
CA VAL A 236 -10.52 2.12 4.01
C VAL A 236 -11.71 3.06 3.95
N VAL A 237 -11.50 4.29 4.38
CA VAL A 237 -12.49 5.36 4.37
C VAL A 237 -12.12 6.37 3.26
N ASP A 238 -13.00 6.50 2.27
CA ASP A 238 -12.98 7.57 1.28
C ASP A 238 -13.59 8.84 1.90
N MET A 239 -12.90 9.97 1.75
CA MET A 239 -13.27 11.24 2.35
C MET A 239 -13.89 12.23 1.36
N ASP A 240 -13.92 11.94 0.06
CA ASP A 240 -14.53 12.84 -0.94
C ASP A 240 -15.96 12.44 -1.35
N GLY A 241 -16.37 11.22 -0.98
CA GLY A 241 -17.75 10.75 -1.04
C GLY A 241 -18.18 10.20 -2.39
N ASP A 242 -17.24 9.95 -3.30
CA ASP A 242 -17.50 9.29 -4.58
C ASP A 242 -17.46 7.76 -4.49
N ASN A 243 -17.17 7.21 -3.31
CA ASN A 243 -17.08 5.78 -3.01
C ASN A 243 -15.94 5.09 -3.78
N TYR A 244 -14.88 5.82 -4.10
CA TYR A 244 -13.69 5.32 -4.76
C TYR A 244 -12.41 5.90 -4.12
N ALA A 245 -11.74 5.11 -3.29
CA ALA A 245 -10.48 5.51 -2.62
C ALA A 245 -9.29 5.82 -3.58
N GLY A 246 -9.47 5.70 -4.90
CA GLY A 246 -8.48 6.09 -5.90
C GLY A 246 -8.55 7.57 -6.32
N THR A 247 -9.51 8.32 -5.79
CA THR A 247 -9.72 9.76 -5.96
C THR A 247 -9.73 10.45 -4.60
N GLY A 248 -9.41 11.75 -4.59
CA GLY A 248 -9.45 12.54 -3.37
C GLY A 248 -8.58 11.98 -2.27
N TRP A 249 -8.96 12.22 -1.01
CA TRP A 249 -8.28 11.67 0.16
C TRP A 249 -8.94 10.37 0.61
N ALA A 250 -8.12 9.37 0.92
CA ALA A 250 -8.58 8.15 1.58
C ALA A 250 -7.62 7.74 2.69
N VAL A 251 -8.17 7.17 3.76
CA VAL A 251 -7.42 6.70 4.94
C VAL A 251 -7.59 5.20 5.06
N THR A 252 -6.47 4.51 5.23
CA THR A 252 -6.38 3.06 5.42
C THR A 252 -6.03 2.77 6.88
N TYR A 253 -6.84 1.94 7.50
CA TYR A 253 -6.67 1.38 8.84
C TYR A 253 -6.36 -0.10 8.68
N MET A 254 -5.21 -0.54 9.16
CA MET A 254 -4.73 -1.90 9.00
C MET A 254 -4.46 -2.57 10.34
N HIS A 255 -4.20 -3.87 10.27
CA HIS A 255 -4.09 -4.75 11.42
C HIS A 255 -5.35 -4.70 12.27
N LEU A 256 -6.50 -4.66 11.60
CA LEU A 256 -7.79 -4.80 12.26
C LEU A 256 -8.17 -6.26 12.32
N ASP A 257 -8.68 -6.69 13.46
CA ASP A 257 -9.28 -8.01 13.53
C ASP A 257 -10.55 -8.11 12.68
N ASN A 258 -10.97 -9.34 12.42
CA ASN A 258 -12.18 -9.58 11.63
C ASN A 258 -13.48 -9.51 12.48
N ARG A 259 -13.38 -9.17 13.77
CA ARG A 259 -14.54 -9.06 14.66
C ARG A 259 -15.11 -7.66 14.54
N GLU A 260 -16.42 -7.58 14.35
CA GLU A 260 -17.14 -6.29 14.35
C GLU A 260 -16.59 -5.24 13.36
N SER A 261 -15.91 -5.69 12.30
CA SER A 261 -15.43 -4.82 11.23
C SER A 261 -16.62 -4.13 10.56
N ILE A 262 -16.55 -2.80 10.43
CA ILE A 262 -17.61 -2.01 9.82
C ILE A 262 -17.84 -2.42 8.34
N PRO A 263 -19.08 -2.57 7.85
CA PRO A 263 -19.30 -3.06 6.49
C PRO A 263 -19.02 -2.01 5.41
N VAL A 264 -18.64 -2.46 4.21
CA VAL A 264 -18.49 -1.62 3.01
C VAL A 264 -19.80 -0.88 2.70
N GLY A 265 -19.69 0.37 2.28
CA GLY A 265 -20.80 1.27 1.99
C GLY A 265 -21.34 2.03 3.21
N SER A 266 -20.80 1.78 4.41
CA SER A 266 -21.17 2.53 5.61
C SER A 266 -20.71 3.99 5.51
N LEU A 267 -21.63 4.91 5.81
CA LEU A 267 -21.28 6.30 6.09
C LEU A 267 -20.73 6.37 7.51
N VAL A 268 -19.58 7.00 7.68
CA VAL A 268 -18.95 7.21 8.98
C VAL A 268 -18.78 8.69 9.26
N GLN A 269 -18.97 9.04 10.52
CA GLN A 269 -18.56 10.31 11.08
C GLN A 269 -17.25 10.13 11.87
N THR A 270 -16.52 11.23 12.03
CA THR A 270 -15.32 11.26 12.86
C THR A 270 -15.61 10.71 14.26
N GLY A 271 -14.83 9.70 14.69
CA GLY A 271 -15.00 9.00 15.95
C GLY A 271 -15.89 7.74 15.89
N ASP A 272 -16.52 7.44 14.75
CA ASP A 272 -17.27 6.19 14.58
C ASP A 272 -16.35 4.98 14.60
N ARG A 273 -16.84 3.89 15.16
CA ARG A 273 -16.12 2.62 15.34
C ARG A 273 -15.93 1.90 14.01
N LEU A 274 -14.69 1.53 13.71
CA LEU A 274 -14.32 0.84 12.46
C LEU A 274 -14.02 -0.65 12.67
N GLY A 275 -13.51 -1.01 13.84
CA GLY A 275 -13.12 -2.37 14.21
C GLY A 275 -12.17 -2.35 15.41
N HIS A 276 -11.56 -3.50 15.69
CA HIS A 276 -10.61 -3.67 16.79
C HIS A 276 -9.18 -3.89 16.26
N PRO A 277 -8.14 -3.45 16.98
CA PRO A 277 -6.77 -3.85 16.69
C PRO A 277 -6.60 -5.37 16.73
N GLY A 278 -5.73 -5.87 15.86
CA GLY A 278 -5.40 -7.27 15.67
C GLY A 278 -4.06 -7.41 14.95
N CYS A 279 -3.89 -8.50 14.21
CA CYS A 279 -2.64 -8.79 13.47
C CYS A 279 -2.89 -9.20 12.01
N GLU A 280 -4.13 -9.11 11.55
CA GLU A 280 -4.53 -9.49 10.20
C GLU A 280 -4.05 -8.47 9.16
N GLY A 281 -4.18 -8.82 7.87
CA GLY A 281 -3.95 -7.88 6.78
C GLY A 281 -2.49 -7.55 6.50
N GLY A 282 -1.58 -8.49 6.73
CA GLY A 282 -0.16 -8.34 6.44
C GLY A 282 0.70 -9.04 7.49
N PHE A 283 1.94 -8.59 7.61
CA PHE A 283 2.84 -9.03 8.68
C PHE A 283 2.70 -8.08 9.88
N SER A 284 2.43 -8.64 11.05
CA SER A 284 2.40 -7.91 12.32
C SER A 284 2.92 -8.82 13.45
N ASP A 285 3.72 -8.26 14.35
CA ASP A 285 4.25 -8.96 15.52
C ASP A 285 3.43 -8.69 16.80
N ALA A 286 2.52 -7.71 16.79
CA ALA A 286 1.70 -7.30 17.94
C ALA A 286 0.44 -6.53 17.49
N ASP A 287 -0.58 -6.45 18.35
CA ASP A 287 -1.78 -5.68 18.09
C ASP A 287 -1.50 -4.17 18.06
N HIS A 288 -1.85 -3.53 16.96
CA HIS A 288 -1.77 -2.10 16.77
C HIS A 288 -2.69 -1.67 15.64
N VAL A 289 -2.96 -0.37 15.51
CA VAL A 289 -3.51 0.19 14.28
C VAL A 289 -2.38 0.77 13.44
N HIS A 290 -2.27 0.28 12.21
CA HIS A 290 -1.43 0.90 11.18
C HIS A 290 -2.28 1.87 10.37
N LEU A 291 -1.98 3.17 10.48
CA LEU A 291 -2.74 4.25 9.89
C LEU A 291 -1.95 4.87 8.72
N ALA A 292 -2.48 4.75 7.52
CA ALA A 292 -1.89 5.31 6.31
C ALA A 292 -2.89 6.14 5.51
N ARG A 293 -2.42 7.05 4.67
CA ARG A 293 -3.28 7.88 3.82
C ARG A 293 -2.78 7.96 2.38
N THR A 294 -3.75 8.08 1.47
CA THR A 294 -3.51 8.28 0.04
C THR A 294 -4.22 9.52 -0.45
N TYR A 295 -3.70 10.12 -1.52
CA TYR A 295 -4.41 11.11 -2.31
C TYR A 295 -4.38 10.71 -3.79
N ASN A 296 -5.53 10.62 -4.45
CA ASN A 296 -5.67 10.10 -5.82
C ASN A 296 -4.95 8.73 -6.01
N GLY A 297 -5.06 7.83 -5.04
CA GLY A 297 -4.38 6.53 -5.06
C GLY A 297 -2.85 6.59 -4.98
N ARG A 298 -2.26 7.74 -4.62
CA ARG A 298 -0.82 7.86 -4.28
C ARG A 298 -0.66 7.88 -2.77
N TRP A 299 0.20 7.03 -2.22
CA TRP A 299 0.62 7.10 -0.82
C TRP A 299 1.25 8.47 -0.53
N ILE A 300 0.81 9.11 0.56
CA ILE A 300 1.33 10.40 1.01
C ILE A 300 2.18 10.15 2.24
N ALA A 301 3.45 10.57 2.19
CA ALA A 301 4.37 10.43 3.31
C ALA A 301 3.77 10.99 4.61
N ALA A 302 4.06 10.31 5.71
CA ALA A 302 3.60 10.67 7.04
C ALA A 302 4.37 11.86 7.61
N ASP A 303 5.54 12.19 7.04
CA ASP A 303 6.38 13.33 7.39
C ASP A 303 6.66 14.24 6.19
N GLY A 304 7.61 15.17 6.35
CA GLY A 304 8.06 16.03 5.27
C GLY A 304 7.14 17.24 5.01
N PRO A 305 6.94 17.66 3.75
CA PRO A 305 6.20 18.89 3.41
C PRO A 305 4.71 18.86 3.76
N LEU A 306 4.13 17.66 3.85
CA LEU A 306 2.73 17.44 4.17
C LEU A 306 2.66 16.33 5.20
N PRO A 307 3.04 16.56 6.47
CA PRO A 307 3.06 15.53 7.50
C PRO A 307 1.62 15.12 7.89
N PHE A 308 1.49 14.03 8.64
CA PHE A 308 0.24 13.74 9.35
C PHE A 308 -0.03 14.84 10.38
N ASP A 309 -1.28 15.29 10.45
CA ASP A 309 -1.81 16.13 11.52
C ASP A 309 -3.03 15.41 12.13
N LEU A 310 -2.86 14.84 13.32
CA LEU A 310 -3.91 14.09 14.03
C LEU A 310 -4.32 14.86 15.29
N GLY A 311 -5.33 15.72 15.17
CA GLY A 311 -5.78 16.56 16.28
C GLY A 311 -4.68 17.50 16.82
N GLY A 312 -3.82 18.01 15.93
CA GLY A 312 -2.69 18.86 16.26
C GLY A 312 -1.41 18.11 16.64
N TRP A 313 -1.42 16.78 16.66
CA TRP A 313 -0.18 15.97 16.71
C TRP A 313 0.42 15.89 15.31
N ILE A 314 1.53 16.58 15.11
CA ILE A 314 2.24 16.65 13.85
C ILE A 314 3.34 15.60 13.80
N SER A 315 3.34 14.77 12.76
CA SER A 315 4.34 13.71 12.58
C SER A 315 5.63 14.22 11.93
N GLN A 316 6.75 13.66 12.38
CA GLN A 316 8.09 13.94 11.88
C GLN A 316 8.95 12.67 11.90
N GLY A 317 9.60 12.33 10.79
CA GLY A 317 10.58 11.24 10.76
C GLY A 317 11.93 11.61 11.37
N ALA A 318 12.65 10.62 11.89
CA ALA A 318 14.01 10.78 12.45
C ALA A 318 15.13 10.41 11.44
N GLY A 319 14.78 10.23 10.17
CA GLY A 319 15.74 9.89 9.09
C GLY A 319 16.00 8.40 8.92
N ARG A 320 15.30 7.55 9.68
CA ARG A 320 15.30 6.10 9.56
C ARG A 320 13.86 5.60 9.62
N GLU A 321 13.54 4.58 8.82
CA GLU A 321 12.23 3.94 8.82
C GLU A 321 11.85 3.51 10.24
N TYR A 322 10.59 3.71 10.62
CA TYR A 322 10.02 3.42 11.94
C TYR A 322 10.46 4.37 13.07
N ASP A 323 11.48 5.20 12.87
CA ASP A 323 11.93 6.17 13.88
C ASP A 323 11.28 7.54 13.61
N GLY A 324 10.67 8.14 14.63
CA GLY A 324 10.03 9.45 14.46
C GLY A 324 9.42 10.02 15.73
N PHE A 325 8.81 11.20 15.59
CA PHE A 325 8.20 11.97 16.66
C PHE A 325 6.79 12.43 16.28
N LEU A 326 5.93 12.57 17.30
CA LEU A 326 4.70 13.33 17.23
C LEU A 326 4.83 14.56 18.11
N THR A 327 4.56 15.74 17.55
CA THR A 327 4.69 17.02 18.27
C THR A 327 3.35 17.74 18.34
N ARG A 328 2.96 18.19 19.54
CA ARG A 328 1.78 19.06 19.76
C ARG A 328 2.15 20.20 20.69
N GLY A 329 2.24 21.41 20.14
CA GLY A 329 2.74 22.58 20.88
C GLY A 329 4.20 22.39 21.33
N ASN A 330 4.43 22.35 22.65
CA ASN A 330 5.77 22.13 23.22
C ASN A 330 6.02 20.68 23.65
N VAL A 331 5.08 19.76 23.41
CA VAL A 331 5.21 18.35 23.75
C VAL A 331 5.65 17.58 22.53
N SER A 332 6.68 16.76 22.68
CA SER A 332 7.17 15.82 21.67
C SER A 332 7.17 14.42 22.25
N LYS A 333 6.68 13.45 21.47
CA LYS A 333 6.55 12.04 21.83
C LYS A 333 7.32 11.23 20.80
N GLU A 334 8.22 10.36 21.25
CA GLU A 334 9.08 9.56 20.36
C GLU A 334 8.46 8.19 20.10
N ALA A 335 8.58 7.69 18.88
CA ALA A 335 8.15 6.33 18.56
C ALA A 335 9.00 5.31 19.33
N CYS A 336 8.34 4.34 19.95
CA CYS A 336 9.01 3.17 20.54
C CYS A 336 8.06 1.98 20.55
N ALA A 337 8.59 0.76 20.42
CA ALA A 337 7.86 -0.45 20.73
C ALA A 337 7.75 -0.62 22.27
N CYS A 338 7.08 0.32 22.94
CA CYS A 338 6.96 0.39 24.39
C CYS A 338 5.65 1.09 24.85
N TRP A 339 5.29 0.96 26.13
CA TRP A 339 4.11 1.62 26.74
C TRP A 339 4.56 2.60 27.83
N GLU A 340 5.18 3.70 27.41
CA GLU A 340 5.79 4.66 28.33
C GLU A 340 5.22 6.08 28.15
N GLU A 341 5.46 6.95 29.14
CA GLU A 341 5.10 8.36 29.01
C GLU A 341 5.81 9.03 27.82
N LEU A 342 6.94 8.49 27.36
CA LEU A 342 7.66 8.99 26.18
C LEU A 342 6.82 8.93 24.90
N ASN A 343 5.95 7.93 24.76
CA ASN A 343 5.18 7.68 23.53
C ASN A 343 3.66 7.65 23.74
N ALA A 344 3.19 7.89 24.97
CA ALA A 344 1.77 8.02 25.30
C ALA A 344 1.13 9.25 24.62
N ILE A 345 0.08 9.01 23.83
CA ILE A 345 -0.70 10.01 23.09
C ILE A 345 -2.14 10.07 23.66
N PRO A 346 -2.45 11.04 24.54
CA PRO A 346 -3.79 11.19 25.09
C PRO A 346 -4.74 11.87 24.09
N ASN A 347 -5.97 11.35 23.99
CA ASN A 347 -7.08 11.96 23.26
C ASN A 347 -8.04 12.68 24.23
N GLU A 348 -7.86 13.99 24.40
CA GLU A 348 -8.51 14.81 25.44
C GLU A 348 -9.84 15.49 25.07
#